data_AF-A0A4P7JD26-F1
#
_entry.id   AF-A0A4P7JD26-F1
#
_cell.length_a   1.000
_cell.length_b   1.000
_cell.length_c   1.000
_cell.angle_alpha   90.00
_cell.angle_beta   90.00
_cell.angle_gamma   90.00
#
_symmetry.space_group_name_H-M   'P 1'
#
loop_
_entity.id
_entity.type
_entity.pdbx_description
1 polymer ?
#
loop_
_entity_poly.entity_id
_entity_poly.type
_entity_poly.pdbx_seq_one_letter_code
_entity_poly.pdbx_strand_id
1 'polypeptide(L)'
;MSDTADMEKISALEGRLAAALDRIAAGMGSLRSQGRGEVEAATAALEAAEARAAELAARLSETEGADGAALAETQVALAAEQAAQADLTEQLRALEASRQASQDELARVAAAHEDQLAELKGELEEARTANEELRGKMAELDAAAGSVTSDPADIETITRLEGEVVVLRRRAKRLRTESQAAQQARDEAQDALDELRAREGDGGAETTLRGELRQLRLANAALRDASQEMRQIAARGDAVDPDLLNAAMAAELVTLKAERAADAAEMQDILDELTPLVSGDNANA
;
A
#
# COMPACT_ATOMS: atom_id res chain seq x y z
N MET A 1 58.80 126.41 -1.21
CA MET A 1 57.46 126.19 -0.62
C MET A 1 56.69 125.06 -1.33
N SER A 2 56.93 124.73 -2.62
CA SER A 2 56.27 123.56 -3.26
C SER A 2 56.93 122.21 -2.95
N ASP A 3 58.25 122.19 -2.77
CA ASP A 3 59.04 120.95 -2.55
C ASP A 3 58.64 120.17 -1.28
N THR A 4 58.27 120.87 -0.21
CA THR A 4 57.77 120.27 1.03
C THR A 4 56.36 119.69 0.89
N ALA A 5 55.48 120.34 0.13
CA ALA A 5 54.12 119.88 -0.12
C ALA A 5 54.07 118.68 -1.08
N ASP A 6 55.03 118.58 -2.01
CA ASP A 6 55.14 117.43 -2.90
C ASP A 6 55.76 116.23 -2.19
N MET A 7 56.70 116.43 -1.24
CA MET A 7 57.22 115.35 -0.38
C MET A 7 56.17 114.77 0.58
N GLU A 8 55.26 115.59 1.12
CA GLU A 8 54.15 115.10 1.93
C GLU A 8 53.16 114.25 1.12
N LYS A 9 52.88 114.62 -0.14
CA LYS A 9 52.03 113.80 -1.05
C LYS A 9 52.69 112.47 -1.39
N ILE A 10 54.00 112.48 -1.63
CA ILE A 10 54.78 111.26 -1.89
C ILE A 10 54.74 110.35 -0.66
N SER A 11 54.98 110.87 0.54
CA SER A 11 54.91 110.10 1.79
C SER A 11 53.51 109.54 2.06
N ALA A 12 52.46 110.31 1.77
CA ALA A 12 51.06 109.85 1.89
C ALA A 12 50.69 108.78 0.85
N LEU A 13 51.27 108.85 -0.35
CA LEU A 13 51.13 107.83 -1.39
C LEU A 13 51.89 106.56 -1.00
N GLU A 14 53.11 106.66 -0.47
CA GLU A 14 53.91 105.54 0.02
C GLU A 14 53.22 104.81 1.17
N GLY A 15 52.67 105.55 2.14
CA GLY A 15 51.88 104.95 3.24
C GLY A 15 50.61 104.25 2.74
N ARG A 16 49.94 104.80 1.73
CA ARG A 16 48.80 104.15 1.06
C ARG A 16 49.22 102.92 0.25
N LEU A 17 50.37 102.97 -0.41
CA LEU A 17 50.90 101.84 -1.18
C LEU A 17 51.30 100.71 -0.25
N ALA A 18 51.98 101.00 0.86
CA ALA A 18 52.30 100.03 1.90
C ALA A 18 51.04 99.39 2.50
N ALA A 19 50.04 100.21 2.87
CA ALA A 19 48.77 99.70 3.37
C ALA A 19 47.98 98.88 2.32
N ALA A 20 48.10 99.22 1.03
CA ALA A 20 47.50 98.44 -0.05
C ALA A 20 48.24 97.12 -0.27
N LEU A 21 49.58 97.13 -0.24
CA LEU A 21 50.43 95.94 -0.36
C LEU A 21 50.22 94.98 0.81
N ASP A 22 50.12 95.48 2.05
CA ASP A 22 49.80 94.65 3.23
C ASP A 22 48.42 94.00 3.10
N ARG A 23 47.43 94.73 2.58
CA ARG A 23 46.08 94.21 2.37
C ARG A 23 46.03 93.17 1.25
N ILE A 24 46.81 93.36 0.19
CA ILE A 24 46.99 92.38 -0.89
C ILE A 24 47.72 91.15 -0.36
N ALA A 25 48.77 91.32 0.45
CA ALA A 25 49.50 90.22 1.06
C ALA A 25 48.59 89.40 2.00
N ALA A 26 47.77 90.06 2.81
CA ALA A 26 46.77 89.41 3.66
C ALA A 26 45.68 88.70 2.83
N GLY A 27 45.17 89.34 1.77
CA GLY A 27 44.19 88.74 0.86
C GLY A 27 44.73 87.53 0.09
N MET A 28 45.96 87.61 -0.41
CA MET A 28 46.69 86.50 -1.04
C MET A 28 46.96 85.37 -0.04
N GLY A 29 47.25 85.70 1.22
CA GLY A 29 47.38 84.73 2.30
C GLY A 29 46.07 84.00 2.57
N SER A 30 44.94 84.72 2.61
CA SER A 30 43.60 84.16 2.79
C SER A 30 43.15 83.30 1.60
N LEU A 31 43.40 83.73 0.36
CA LEU A 31 43.07 82.93 -0.82
C LEU A 31 43.94 81.67 -0.89
N ARG A 32 45.21 81.77 -0.52
CA ARG A 32 46.13 80.62 -0.49
C ARG A 32 45.74 79.63 0.61
N SER A 33 45.30 80.10 1.78
CA SER A 33 44.80 79.22 2.84
C SER A 33 43.44 78.60 2.49
N GLN A 34 42.53 79.36 1.87
CA GLN A 34 41.26 78.83 1.33
C GLN A 34 41.50 77.77 0.26
N GLY A 35 42.31 78.07 -0.76
CA GLY A 35 42.60 77.13 -1.84
C GLY A 35 43.31 75.86 -1.33
N ARG A 36 44.16 75.99 -0.30
CA ARG A 36 44.77 74.83 0.37
C ARG A 36 43.73 74.00 1.14
N GLY A 37 42.82 74.65 1.86
CA GLY A 37 41.73 73.97 2.57
C GLY A 37 40.72 73.29 1.64
N GLU A 38 40.42 73.89 0.49
CA GLU A 38 39.57 73.30 -0.55
C GLU A 38 40.22 72.07 -1.20
N VAL A 39 41.54 72.13 -1.48
CA VAL A 39 42.29 70.97 -1.98
C VAL A 39 42.33 69.85 -0.94
N GLU A 40 42.62 70.16 0.33
CA GLU A 40 42.64 69.17 1.42
C GLU A 40 41.25 68.54 1.65
N ALA A 41 40.17 69.32 1.51
CA ALA A 41 38.80 68.81 1.59
C ALA A 41 38.43 67.92 0.38
N ALA A 42 38.86 68.29 -0.83
CA ALA A 42 38.64 67.50 -2.04
C ALA A 42 39.42 66.19 -2.01
N THR A 43 40.66 66.18 -1.51
CA THR A 43 41.45 64.95 -1.34
C THR A 43 40.81 64.02 -0.32
N ALA A 44 40.36 64.55 0.83
CA ALA A 44 39.67 63.73 1.82
C ALA A 44 38.34 63.16 1.30
N ALA A 45 37.60 63.93 0.49
CA ALA A 45 36.37 63.46 -0.15
C ALA A 45 36.64 62.36 -1.20
N LEU A 46 37.73 62.47 -1.96
CA LEU A 46 38.15 61.45 -2.91
C LEU A 46 38.54 60.15 -2.20
N GLU A 47 39.38 60.23 -1.15
CA GLU A 47 39.76 59.07 -0.34
C GLU A 47 38.54 58.38 0.29
N ALA A 48 37.56 59.16 0.79
CA ALA A 48 36.31 58.62 1.32
C ALA A 48 35.44 57.97 0.22
N ALA A 49 35.44 58.51 -0.99
CA ALA A 49 34.70 57.92 -2.12
C ALA A 49 35.35 56.62 -2.60
N GLU A 50 36.68 56.57 -2.68
CA GLU A 50 37.45 55.36 -3.02
C GLU A 50 37.24 54.25 -1.98
N ALA A 51 37.25 54.59 -0.68
CA ALA A 51 36.96 53.63 0.38
C ALA A 51 35.53 53.05 0.27
N ARG A 52 34.53 53.88 -0.03
CA ARG A 52 33.16 53.43 -0.27
C ARG A 52 33.04 52.57 -1.53
N ALA A 53 33.75 52.91 -2.61
CA ALA A 53 33.78 52.13 -3.82
C ALA A 53 34.41 50.74 -3.59
N ALA A 54 35.49 50.67 -2.82
CA ALA A 54 36.12 49.41 -2.42
C ALA A 54 35.18 48.55 -1.56
N GLU A 55 34.47 49.15 -0.60
CA GLU A 55 33.48 48.44 0.22
C GLU A 55 32.32 47.89 -0.63
N LEU A 56 31.78 48.69 -1.54
CA LEU A 56 30.70 48.26 -2.44
C LEU A 56 31.17 47.14 -3.38
N ALA A 57 32.39 47.22 -3.91
CA ALA A 57 32.98 46.16 -4.74
C ALA A 57 33.15 44.85 -3.94
N ALA A 58 33.59 44.94 -2.68
CA ALA A 58 33.70 43.77 -1.81
C ALA A 58 32.33 43.14 -1.53
N ARG A 59 31.32 43.96 -1.21
CA ARG A 59 29.94 43.47 -0.98
C ARG A 59 29.34 42.84 -2.24
N LEU A 60 29.56 43.44 -3.41
CA LEU A 60 29.09 42.88 -4.69
C LEU A 60 29.74 41.51 -4.96
N SER A 61 31.05 41.40 -4.78
CA SER A 61 31.75 40.12 -4.95
C SER A 61 31.26 39.05 -3.96
N GLU A 62 30.93 39.44 -2.73
CA GLU A 62 30.39 38.53 -1.72
C GLU A 62 28.97 38.06 -2.10
N THR A 63 28.10 38.98 -2.54
CA THR A 63 26.74 38.63 -2.99
C THR A 63 26.75 37.79 -4.25
N GLU A 64 27.59 38.10 -5.24
CA GLU A 64 27.71 37.30 -6.46
C GLU A 64 28.25 35.89 -6.17
N GLY A 65 29.17 35.77 -5.20
CA GLY A 65 29.66 34.48 -4.73
C GLY A 65 28.57 33.67 -4.02
N ALA A 66 27.79 34.31 -3.13
CA ALA A 66 26.69 33.68 -2.42
C ALA A 66 25.55 33.26 -3.36
N ASP A 67 25.16 34.12 -4.29
CA ASP A 67 24.13 33.84 -5.30
C ASP A 67 24.59 32.72 -6.25
N GLY A 68 25.86 32.73 -6.66
CA GLY A 68 26.45 31.67 -7.48
C GLY A 68 26.45 30.31 -6.76
N ALA A 69 26.77 30.29 -5.47
CA ALA A 69 26.73 29.08 -4.66
C ALA A 69 25.28 28.56 -4.49
N ALA A 70 24.33 29.44 -4.20
CA ALA A 70 22.91 29.07 -4.07
C ALA A 70 22.31 28.57 -5.40
N LEU A 71 22.69 29.17 -6.53
CA LEU A 71 22.29 28.68 -7.85
C LEU A 71 22.88 27.30 -8.16
N ALA A 72 24.14 27.06 -7.81
CA ALA A 72 24.75 25.74 -7.99
C ALA A 72 24.06 24.68 -7.13
N GLU A 73 23.75 24.99 -5.87
CA GLU A 73 23.05 24.08 -4.96
C GLU A 73 21.65 23.73 -5.47
N THR A 74 20.87 24.74 -5.90
CA THR A 74 19.52 24.52 -6.46
C THR A 74 19.54 23.74 -7.77
N GLN A 75 20.55 23.92 -8.62
CA GLN A 75 20.73 23.11 -9.84
C GLN A 75 21.03 21.65 -9.53
N VAL A 76 21.87 21.38 -8.53
CA VAL A 76 22.17 20.02 -8.08
C VAL A 76 20.92 19.36 -7.48
N ALA A 77 20.17 20.09 -6.65
CA ALA A 77 18.91 19.60 -6.08
C ALA A 77 17.87 19.28 -7.17
N LEU A 78 17.71 20.18 -8.16
CA LEU A 78 16.80 19.96 -9.28
C LEU A 78 17.21 18.75 -10.12
N ALA A 79 18.49 18.57 -10.41
CA ALA A 79 18.98 17.42 -11.15
C ALA A 79 18.74 16.10 -10.38
N ALA A 80 18.93 16.10 -9.06
CA ALA A 80 18.65 14.96 -8.21
C ALA A 80 17.15 14.62 -8.18
N GLU A 81 16.28 15.63 -8.10
CA GLU A 81 14.83 15.42 -8.13
C GLU A 81 14.37 14.89 -9.50
N GLN A 82 14.91 15.41 -10.60
CA GLN A 82 14.61 14.91 -11.95
C GLN A 82 15.04 13.46 -12.14
N ALA A 83 16.19 13.05 -11.59
CA ALA A 83 16.63 11.67 -11.58
C ALA A 83 15.67 10.77 -10.77
N ALA A 84 15.29 11.20 -9.57
CA ALA A 84 14.32 10.47 -8.75
C ALA A 84 12.94 10.34 -9.41
N GLN A 85 12.48 11.39 -10.11
CA GLN A 85 11.24 11.35 -10.89
C GLN A 85 11.32 10.38 -12.07
N ALA A 86 12.47 10.31 -12.75
CA ALA A 86 12.70 9.34 -13.82
C ALA A 86 12.65 7.90 -13.29
N ASP A 87 13.34 7.63 -12.18
CA ASP A 87 13.36 6.32 -11.53
C ASP A 87 11.96 5.90 -11.07
N LEU A 88 11.21 6.81 -10.45
CA LEU A 88 9.83 6.55 -10.01
C LEU A 88 8.91 6.25 -11.20
N THR A 89 9.08 6.98 -12.31
CA THR A 89 8.29 6.74 -13.53
C THR A 89 8.59 5.37 -14.13
N GLU A 90 9.86 4.93 -14.09
CA GLU A 90 10.24 3.59 -14.53
C GLU A 90 9.65 2.50 -13.61
N GLN A 91 9.73 2.70 -12.29
CA GLN A 91 9.12 1.78 -11.32
C GLN A 91 7.60 1.67 -11.48
N LEU A 92 6.91 2.79 -11.71
CA LEU A 92 5.46 2.79 -11.98
C LEU A 92 5.12 2.00 -13.24
N ARG A 93 5.87 2.18 -14.33
CA ARG A 93 5.66 1.39 -15.57
C ARG A 93 5.92 -0.10 -15.34
N ALA A 94 6.95 -0.45 -14.58
CA ALA A 94 7.24 -1.85 -14.26
C ALA A 94 6.14 -2.49 -13.39
N LEU A 95 5.62 -1.74 -12.41
CA LEU A 95 4.52 -2.19 -11.55
C LEU A 95 3.21 -2.34 -12.33
N GLU A 96 2.89 -1.38 -13.20
CA GLU A 96 1.72 -1.46 -14.09
C GLU A 96 1.82 -2.65 -15.04
N ALA A 97 2.99 -2.91 -15.62
CA ALA A 97 3.23 -4.07 -16.48
C ALA A 97 3.07 -5.40 -15.72
N SER A 98 3.62 -5.48 -14.50
CA SER A 98 3.46 -6.64 -13.63
C SER A 98 1.98 -6.88 -13.25
N ARG A 99 1.26 -5.81 -12.90
CA ARG A 99 -0.18 -5.88 -12.58
C ARG A 99 -1.01 -6.30 -13.79
N GLN A 100 -0.68 -5.81 -14.98
CA GLN A 100 -1.37 -6.22 -16.19
C GLN A 100 -1.13 -7.71 -16.49
N ALA A 101 0.11 -8.19 -16.35
CA ALA A 101 0.43 -9.59 -16.53
C ALA A 101 -0.31 -10.50 -15.54
N SER A 102 -0.41 -10.11 -14.26
CA SER A 102 -1.17 -10.88 -13.27
C SER A 102 -2.67 -10.86 -13.54
N GLN A 103 -3.22 -9.74 -14.01
CA GLN A 103 -4.63 -9.66 -14.44
C GLN A 103 -4.92 -10.55 -15.65
N ASP A 104 -4.04 -10.55 -16.66
CA ASP A 104 -4.17 -11.38 -17.85
C ASP A 104 -4.12 -12.88 -17.48
N GLU A 105 -3.24 -13.26 -16.54
CA GLU A 105 -3.15 -14.64 -16.07
C GLU A 105 -4.40 -15.05 -15.26
N LEU A 106 -4.88 -14.19 -14.37
CA LEU A 106 -6.14 -14.43 -13.65
C LEU A 106 -7.32 -14.58 -14.63
N ALA A 107 -7.38 -13.78 -15.68
CA ALA A 107 -8.42 -13.88 -16.71
C ALA A 107 -8.33 -15.22 -17.47
N ARG A 108 -7.12 -15.70 -17.79
CA ARG A 108 -6.92 -17.01 -18.42
C ARG A 108 -7.33 -18.15 -17.51
N VAL A 109 -6.92 -18.12 -16.25
CA VAL A 109 -7.26 -19.15 -15.26
C VAL A 109 -8.78 -19.16 -15.01
N ALA A 110 -9.42 -18.00 -14.92
CA ALA A 110 -10.86 -17.90 -14.78
C ALA A 110 -11.61 -18.50 -15.98
N ALA A 111 -11.17 -18.20 -17.21
CA ALA A 111 -11.74 -18.77 -18.43
C ALA A 111 -11.57 -20.30 -18.46
N ALA A 112 -10.37 -20.80 -18.13
CA ALA A 112 -10.12 -22.25 -18.07
C ALA A 112 -11.00 -22.96 -17.02
N HIS A 113 -11.22 -22.34 -15.86
CA HIS A 113 -12.14 -22.88 -14.85
C HIS A 113 -13.60 -22.82 -15.30
N GLU A 114 -14.02 -21.80 -16.03
CA GLU A 114 -15.37 -21.72 -16.58
C GLU A 114 -15.61 -22.84 -17.60
N ASP A 115 -14.64 -23.12 -18.46
CA ASP A 115 -14.67 -24.24 -19.42
C ASP A 115 -14.75 -25.58 -18.68
N GLN A 116 -13.92 -25.80 -17.66
CA GLN A 116 -13.97 -27.01 -16.82
C GLN A 116 -15.33 -27.19 -16.12
N LEU A 117 -15.92 -26.10 -15.63
CA LEU A 117 -17.24 -26.15 -15.00
C LEU A 117 -18.34 -26.47 -16.02
N ALA A 118 -18.22 -25.99 -17.25
CA ALA A 118 -19.15 -26.33 -18.33
C ALA A 118 -19.04 -27.81 -18.71
N GLU A 119 -17.83 -28.34 -18.80
CA GLU A 119 -17.57 -29.76 -19.07
C GLU A 119 -18.13 -30.66 -17.96
N LEU A 120 -17.81 -30.39 -16.69
CA LEU A 120 -18.32 -31.15 -15.55
C LEU A 120 -19.86 -31.11 -15.44
N LYS A 121 -20.48 -29.98 -15.80
CA LYS A 121 -21.94 -29.89 -15.88
C LYS A 121 -22.50 -30.78 -16.99
N GLY A 122 -21.86 -30.81 -18.15
CA GLY A 122 -22.21 -31.70 -19.26
C GLY A 122 -22.15 -33.17 -18.83
N GLU A 123 -21.02 -33.59 -18.25
CA GLU A 123 -20.84 -34.96 -17.73
C GLU A 123 -21.88 -35.32 -16.65
N LEU A 124 -22.23 -34.37 -15.77
CA LEU A 124 -23.25 -34.59 -14.75
C LEU A 124 -24.64 -34.81 -15.35
N GLU A 125 -25.02 -34.04 -16.37
CA GLU A 125 -26.29 -34.22 -17.07
C GLU A 125 -26.33 -35.55 -17.82
N GLU A 126 -25.24 -35.94 -18.49
CA GLU A 126 -25.11 -37.27 -19.11
C GLU A 126 -25.21 -38.40 -18.09
N ALA A 127 -24.59 -38.24 -16.92
CA ALA A 127 -24.70 -39.23 -15.85
C ALA A 127 -26.12 -39.30 -15.25
N ARG A 128 -26.86 -38.19 -15.23
CA ARG A 128 -28.27 -38.13 -14.79
C ARG A 128 -29.18 -38.86 -15.77
N THR A 129 -29.08 -38.55 -17.06
CA THR A 129 -29.88 -39.21 -18.10
C THR A 129 -29.61 -40.72 -18.11
N ALA A 130 -28.34 -41.14 -18.02
CA ALA A 130 -27.98 -42.56 -17.92
C ALA A 130 -28.58 -43.24 -16.66
N ASN A 131 -28.62 -42.55 -15.51
CA ASN A 131 -29.28 -43.09 -14.31
C ASN A 131 -30.80 -43.20 -14.46
N GLU A 132 -31.44 -42.24 -15.13
CA GLU A 132 -32.88 -42.28 -15.43
C GLU A 132 -33.21 -43.44 -16.36
N GLU A 133 -32.41 -43.66 -17.41
CA GLU A 133 -32.54 -44.82 -18.29
C GLU A 133 -32.37 -46.14 -17.55
N LEU A 134 -31.37 -46.25 -16.67
CA LEU A 134 -31.17 -47.45 -15.85
C LEU A 134 -32.36 -47.68 -14.92
N ARG A 135 -32.89 -46.63 -14.29
CA ARG A 135 -34.10 -46.75 -13.45
C ARG A 135 -35.32 -47.18 -14.27
N GLY A 136 -35.48 -46.67 -15.49
CA GLY A 136 -36.53 -47.10 -16.42
C GLY A 136 -36.40 -48.60 -16.74
N LYS A 137 -35.20 -49.05 -17.11
CA LYS A 137 -34.90 -50.47 -17.36
C LYS A 137 -35.13 -51.35 -16.13
N MET A 138 -34.78 -50.87 -14.92
CA MET A 138 -35.06 -51.58 -13.68
C MET A 138 -36.57 -51.68 -13.41
N ALA A 139 -37.33 -50.60 -13.64
CA ALA A 139 -38.78 -50.62 -13.47
C ALA A 139 -39.49 -51.54 -14.49
N GLU A 140 -39.00 -51.61 -15.73
CA GLU A 140 -39.48 -52.57 -16.73
C GLU A 140 -39.18 -54.02 -16.32
N LEU A 141 -37.98 -54.29 -15.80
CA LEU A 141 -37.61 -55.60 -15.25
C LEU A 141 -38.45 -55.98 -14.02
N ASP A 142 -38.69 -55.03 -13.11
CA ASP A 142 -39.52 -55.24 -11.92
C ASP A 142 -41.00 -55.45 -12.28
N ALA A 143 -41.51 -54.75 -13.30
CA ALA A 143 -42.87 -54.94 -13.81
C ALA A 143 -43.02 -56.31 -14.52
N ALA A 144 -41.97 -56.77 -15.21
CA ALA A 144 -41.92 -58.11 -15.77
C ALA A 144 -41.86 -59.19 -14.67
N ALA A 145 -41.11 -58.94 -13.60
CA ALA A 145 -41.00 -59.82 -12.43
C ALA A 145 -42.30 -59.86 -11.57
N GLY A 146 -43.08 -58.77 -11.57
CA GLY A 146 -44.37 -58.67 -10.87
C GLY A 146 -45.50 -59.59 -11.38
N SER A 147 -45.25 -60.39 -12.42
CA SER A 147 -46.21 -61.36 -12.98
C SER A 147 -45.87 -62.84 -12.71
N VAL A 148 -44.78 -63.14 -12.00
CA VAL A 148 -44.32 -64.54 -11.88
C VAL A 148 -44.53 -65.10 -10.48
N THR A 149 -45.44 -66.07 -10.42
CA THR A 149 -45.38 -67.17 -9.45
C THR A 149 -44.02 -67.84 -9.59
N SER A 150 -43.18 -67.71 -8.56
CA SER A 150 -41.80 -68.21 -8.43
C SER A 150 -41.40 -69.32 -9.41
N ASP A 151 -40.76 -68.93 -10.50
CA ASP A 151 -40.05 -69.78 -11.46
C ASP A 151 -38.53 -69.56 -11.24
N PRO A 152 -37.67 -70.58 -11.24
CA PRO A 152 -36.21 -70.48 -11.05
C PRO A 152 -35.45 -69.38 -11.81
N ALA A 153 -36.02 -68.78 -12.86
CA ALA A 153 -35.44 -67.64 -13.57
C ALA A 153 -35.40 -66.34 -12.73
N ASP A 154 -36.32 -66.14 -11.78
CA ASP A 154 -36.40 -64.90 -10.97
C ASP A 154 -35.27 -64.77 -9.95
N ILE A 155 -34.76 -65.90 -9.46
CA ILE A 155 -33.63 -65.95 -8.53
C ILE A 155 -32.34 -65.48 -9.22
N GLU A 156 -32.20 -65.76 -10.51
CA GLU A 156 -31.06 -65.31 -11.32
C GLU A 156 -31.12 -63.79 -11.60
N THR A 157 -32.32 -63.24 -11.81
CA THR A 157 -32.51 -61.80 -11.94
C THR A 157 -32.25 -61.05 -10.64
N ILE A 158 -32.73 -61.57 -9.50
CA ILE A 158 -32.50 -60.97 -8.17
C ILE A 158 -31.00 -60.96 -7.85
N THR A 159 -30.30 -62.09 -8.05
CA THR A 159 -28.85 -62.17 -7.80
C THR A 159 -28.04 -61.25 -8.72
N ARG A 160 -28.48 -61.04 -9.97
CA ARG A 160 -27.89 -60.05 -10.87
C ARG A 160 -28.07 -58.61 -10.38
N LEU A 161 -29.28 -58.24 -9.97
CA LEU A 161 -29.59 -56.90 -9.46
C LEU A 161 -28.85 -56.61 -8.14
N GLU A 162 -28.70 -57.60 -7.26
CA GLU A 162 -27.87 -57.48 -6.06
C GLU A 162 -26.41 -57.20 -6.40
N GLY A 163 -25.87 -57.86 -7.44
CA GLY A 163 -24.54 -57.58 -7.98
C GLY A 163 -24.40 -56.14 -8.49
N GLU A 164 -25.38 -55.65 -9.25
CA GLU A 164 -25.40 -54.27 -9.77
C GLU A 164 -25.47 -53.23 -8.64
N VAL A 165 -26.26 -53.46 -7.58
CA VAL A 165 -26.31 -52.59 -6.40
C VAL A 165 -24.97 -52.55 -5.67
N VAL A 166 -24.27 -53.67 -5.56
CA VAL A 166 -22.91 -53.70 -4.96
C VAL A 166 -21.93 -52.88 -5.78
N VAL A 167 -21.99 -52.96 -7.11
CA VAL A 167 -21.15 -52.16 -8.01
C VAL A 167 -21.49 -50.67 -7.89
N LEU A 168 -22.77 -50.31 -7.88
CA LEU A 168 -23.22 -48.92 -7.71
C LEU A 168 -22.82 -48.35 -6.34
N ARG A 169 -22.92 -49.13 -5.25
CA ARG A 169 -22.44 -48.72 -3.93
C ARG A 169 -20.93 -48.48 -3.91
N ARG A 170 -20.14 -49.33 -4.57
CA ARG A 170 -18.69 -49.13 -4.71
C ARG A 170 -18.38 -47.87 -5.52
N ARG A 171 -19.12 -47.61 -6.60
CA ARG A 171 -18.99 -46.40 -7.42
C ARG A 171 -19.36 -45.14 -6.63
N ALA A 172 -20.46 -45.16 -5.89
CA ALA A 172 -20.86 -44.06 -5.01
C ALA A 172 -19.84 -43.80 -3.90
N LYS A 173 -19.25 -44.85 -3.32
CA LYS A 173 -18.15 -44.72 -2.35
C LYS A 173 -16.92 -44.05 -2.99
N ARG A 174 -16.55 -44.46 -4.21
CA ARG A 174 -15.44 -43.87 -4.96
C ARG A 174 -15.67 -42.39 -5.28
N LEU A 175 -16.86 -42.04 -5.78
CA LEU A 175 -17.21 -40.65 -6.09
C LEU A 175 -17.19 -39.76 -4.84
N ARG A 176 -17.62 -40.28 -3.69
CA ARG A 176 -17.50 -39.54 -2.41
C ARG A 176 -16.05 -39.31 -2.03
N THR A 177 -15.19 -40.32 -2.16
CA THR A 177 -13.75 -40.15 -1.86
C THR A 177 -13.07 -39.20 -2.84
N GLU A 178 -13.43 -39.22 -4.13
CA GLU A 178 -12.93 -38.28 -5.14
C GLU A 178 -13.41 -36.85 -4.85
N SER A 179 -14.68 -36.67 -4.49
CA SER A 179 -15.22 -35.37 -4.08
C SER A 179 -14.53 -34.82 -2.83
N GLN A 180 -14.26 -35.68 -1.84
CA GLN A 180 -13.53 -35.28 -0.62
C GLN A 180 -12.08 -34.89 -0.94
N ALA A 181 -11.39 -35.65 -1.80
CA ALA A 181 -10.04 -35.32 -2.25
C ALA A 181 -10.01 -34.00 -3.05
N ALA A 182 -11.01 -33.75 -3.90
CA ALA A 182 -11.15 -32.50 -4.64
C ALA A 182 -11.40 -31.30 -3.71
N GLN A 183 -12.20 -31.47 -2.65
CA GLN A 183 -12.37 -30.45 -1.62
C GLN A 183 -11.07 -30.16 -0.88
N GLN A 184 -10.32 -31.19 -0.49
CA GLN A 184 -9.02 -31.03 0.16
C GLN A 184 -8.02 -30.28 -0.73
N ALA A 185 -7.90 -30.68 -2.00
CA ALA A 185 -7.01 -30.01 -2.95
C ALA A 185 -7.38 -28.54 -3.18
N ARG A 186 -8.69 -28.21 -3.18
CA ARG A 186 -9.17 -26.82 -3.28
C ARG A 186 -8.80 -26.03 -2.04
N ASP A 187 -8.97 -26.60 -0.85
CA ASP A 187 -8.66 -25.92 0.40
C ASP A 187 -7.13 -25.69 0.52
N GLU A 188 -6.29 -26.66 0.15
CA GLU A 188 -4.84 -26.50 0.05
C GLU A 188 -4.42 -25.41 -0.95
N ALA A 189 -5.06 -25.35 -2.12
CA ALA A 189 -4.79 -24.31 -3.12
C ALA A 189 -5.20 -22.92 -2.62
N GLN A 190 -6.28 -22.83 -1.82
CA GLN A 190 -6.69 -21.59 -1.20
C GLN A 190 -5.72 -21.14 -0.10
N ASP A 191 -5.20 -22.07 0.70
CA ASP A 191 -4.18 -21.77 1.72
C ASP A 191 -2.89 -21.26 1.07
N ALA A 192 -2.46 -21.85 -0.05
CA ALA A 192 -1.31 -21.38 -0.82
C ALA A 192 -1.50 -19.97 -1.40
N LEU A 193 -2.71 -19.64 -1.86
CA LEU A 193 -3.05 -18.29 -2.33
C LEU A 193 -3.08 -17.27 -1.19
N ASP A 194 -3.60 -17.66 -0.02
CA ASP A 194 -3.62 -16.82 1.17
C ASP A 194 -2.20 -16.57 1.69
N GLU A 195 -1.30 -17.56 1.63
CA GLU A 195 0.13 -17.39 1.98
C GLU A 195 0.86 -16.46 0.99
N LEU A 196 0.59 -16.56 -0.31
CA LEU A 196 1.14 -15.64 -1.32
C LEU A 196 0.66 -14.21 -1.09
N ARG A 197 -0.63 -14.02 -0.79
CA ARG A 197 -1.19 -12.70 -0.45
C ARG A 197 -0.61 -12.13 0.85
N ALA A 198 -0.31 -12.97 1.83
CA ALA A 198 0.38 -12.56 3.06
C ALA A 198 1.83 -12.13 2.82
N ARG A 199 2.50 -12.69 1.80
CA ARG A 199 3.83 -12.20 1.36
C ARG A 199 3.76 -10.87 0.60
N GLU A 200 2.60 -10.58 -0.01
CA GLU A 200 2.37 -9.36 -0.81
C GLU A 200 1.75 -8.20 0.00
N GLY A 201 1.22 -8.43 1.21
CA GLY A 201 0.61 -7.39 2.04
C GLY A 201 0.83 -7.57 3.55
N ASP A 202 0.96 -6.45 4.26
CA ASP A 202 1.15 -6.31 5.73
C ASP A 202 -0.12 -6.67 6.54
N GLY A 203 -0.78 -7.79 6.21
CA GLY A 203 -2.12 -8.14 6.66
C GLY A 203 -2.20 -9.37 7.58
N GLY A 204 -1.17 -9.65 8.38
CA GLY A 204 -1.08 -10.87 9.19
C GLY A 204 -2.33 -11.16 10.04
N ALA A 205 -2.90 -10.15 10.69
CA ALA A 205 -4.10 -10.28 11.53
C ALA A 205 -5.37 -10.63 10.73
N GLU A 206 -5.54 -10.07 9.53
CA GLU A 206 -6.69 -10.35 8.68
C GLU A 206 -6.62 -11.77 8.09
N THR A 207 -5.41 -12.27 7.84
CA THR A 207 -5.20 -13.64 7.36
C THR A 207 -5.50 -14.70 8.43
N THR A 208 -5.09 -14.46 9.68
CA THR A 208 -5.43 -15.33 10.82
C THR A 208 -6.93 -15.36 11.07
N LEU A 209 -7.60 -14.21 11.06
CA LEU A 209 -9.05 -14.12 11.25
C LEU A 209 -9.81 -14.87 10.14
N ARG A 210 -9.36 -14.78 8.88
CA ARG A 210 -9.95 -15.53 7.76
C ARG A 210 -9.75 -17.04 7.90
N GLY A 211 -8.58 -17.48 8.35
CA GLY A 211 -8.30 -18.89 8.65
C GLY A 211 -9.19 -19.44 9.77
N GLU A 212 -9.35 -18.68 10.84
CA GLU A 212 -10.20 -19.04 11.99
C GLU A 212 -11.68 -19.09 11.62
N LEU A 213 -12.18 -18.13 10.83
CA LEU A 213 -13.55 -18.14 10.30
C LEU A 213 -13.80 -19.35 9.38
N ARG A 214 -12.80 -19.78 8.61
CA ARG A 214 -12.86 -20.97 7.76
C ARG A 214 -12.94 -22.24 8.60
N GLN A 215 -12.09 -22.37 9.62
CA GLN A 215 -12.14 -23.50 10.56
C GLN A 215 -13.50 -23.58 11.28
N LEU A 216 -14.04 -22.44 11.72
CA LEU A 216 -15.35 -22.37 12.38
C LEU A 216 -16.49 -22.82 11.45
N ARG A 217 -16.44 -22.44 10.16
CA ARG A 217 -17.42 -22.88 9.15
C ARG A 217 -17.34 -24.39 8.88
N LEU A 218 -16.14 -24.94 8.74
CA LEU A 218 -15.93 -26.37 8.51
C LEU A 218 -16.40 -27.21 9.70
N ALA A 219 -16.04 -26.80 10.92
CA ALA A 219 -16.47 -27.49 12.14
C ALA A 219 -18.00 -27.43 12.33
N ASN A 220 -18.63 -26.30 12.02
CA ASN A 220 -20.09 -26.18 12.03
C ASN A 220 -20.78 -27.03 10.95
N ALA A 221 -20.18 -27.16 9.76
CA ALA A 221 -20.70 -28.04 8.71
C ALA A 221 -20.65 -29.51 9.16
N ALA A 222 -19.51 -29.95 9.71
CA ALA A 222 -19.34 -31.30 10.23
C ALA A 222 -20.34 -31.61 11.37
N LEU A 223 -20.58 -30.67 12.28
CA LEU A 223 -21.56 -30.82 13.37
C LEU A 223 -23.00 -30.94 12.82
N ARG A 224 -23.36 -30.17 11.78
CA ARG A 224 -24.68 -30.26 11.13
C ARG A 224 -24.88 -31.60 10.44
N ASP A 225 -23.86 -32.08 9.72
CA ASP A 225 -23.90 -33.36 9.03
C ASP A 225 -24.04 -34.53 10.01
N ALA A 226 -23.21 -34.56 11.06
CA ALA A 226 -23.30 -35.57 12.12
C ALA A 226 -24.66 -35.53 12.83
N SER A 227 -25.19 -34.34 13.12
CA SER A 227 -26.52 -34.17 13.73
C SER A 227 -27.65 -34.62 12.79
N GLN A 228 -27.52 -34.41 11.49
CA GLN A 228 -28.49 -34.86 10.49
C GLN A 228 -28.47 -36.37 10.33
N GLU A 229 -27.29 -36.99 10.36
CA GLU A 229 -27.11 -38.44 10.31
C GLU A 229 -27.68 -39.12 11.55
N MET A 230 -27.41 -38.59 12.75
CA MET A 230 -28.02 -39.08 14.00
C MET A 230 -29.54 -38.97 13.98
N ARG A 231 -30.11 -37.87 13.47
CA ARG A 231 -31.57 -37.72 13.32
C ARG A 231 -32.17 -38.75 12.38
N GLN A 232 -31.46 -39.10 11.29
CA GLN A 232 -31.92 -40.15 10.37
C GLN A 232 -31.86 -41.55 11.00
N ILE A 233 -30.81 -41.85 11.76
CA ILE A 233 -30.67 -43.10 12.52
C ILE A 233 -31.78 -43.21 13.58
N ALA A 234 -31.99 -42.14 14.35
CA ALA A 234 -33.05 -42.07 15.35
C ALA A 234 -34.45 -42.21 14.74
N ALA A 235 -34.69 -41.62 13.55
CA ALA A 235 -35.96 -41.76 12.83
C ALA A 235 -36.23 -43.19 12.33
N ARG A 236 -35.18 -44.00 12.14
CA ARG A 236 -35.28 -45.43 11.82
C ARG A 236 -35.43 -46.31 13.06
N GLY A 237 -35.30 -45.74 14.26
CA GLY A 237 -35.34 -46.48 15.53
C GLY A 237 -34.06 -47.26 15.85
N ASP A 238 -32.99 -47.00 15.09
CA ASP A 238 -31.70 -47.67 15.28
C ASP A 238 -30.88 -47.00 16.39
N ALA A 239 -30.00 -47.77 17.02
CA ALA A 239 -29.06 -47.23 17.99
C ALA A 239 -28.01 -46.36 17.29
N VAL A 240 -27.70 -45.19 17.87
CA VAL A 240 -26.66 -44.30 17.35
C VAL A 240 -25.29 -44.96 17.52
N ASP A 241 -24.52 -44.98 16.45
CA ASP A 241 -23.16 -45.52 16.44
C ASP A 241 -22.25 -44.71 17.41
N PRO A 242 -21.52 -45.39 18.33
CA PRO A 242 -20.55 -44.74 19.21
C PRO A 242 -19.50 -43.88 18.48
N ASP A 243 -19.07 -44.28 17.29
CA ASP A 243 -18.07 -43.53 16.52
C ASP A 243 -18.66 -42.25 15.92
N LEU A 244 -19.93 -42.29 15.51
CA LEU A 244 -20.66 -41.10 15.05
C LEU A 244 -20.89 -40.11 16.20
N LEU A 245 -21.19 -40.63 17.40
CA LEU A 245 -21.32 -39.82 18.61
C LEU A 245 -19.99 -39.15 18.97
N ASN A 246 -18.89 -39.90 18.96
CA ASN A 246 -17.55 -39.36 19.19
C ASN A 246 -17.15 -38.32 18.14
N ALA A 247 -17.50 -38.53 16.87
CA ALA A 247 -17.25 -37.57 15.80
C ALA A 247 -18.03 -36.25 16.00
N ALA A 248 -19.30 -36.33 16.42
CA ALA A 248 -20.09 -35.15 16.73
C ALA A 248 -19.56 -34.39 17.95
N MET A 249 -19.20 -35.10 19.04
CA MET A 249 -18.59 -34.49 20.22
C MET A 249 -17.25 -33.84 19.90
N ALA A 250 -16.43 -34.46 19.03
CA ALA A 250 -15.17 -33.88 18.58
C ALA A 250 -15.41 -32.61 17.74
N ALA A 251 -16.38 -32.63 16.83
CA ALA A 251 -16.76 -31.45 16.05
C ALA A 251 -17.28 -30.31 16.95
N GLU A 252 -18.10 -30.63 17.96
CA GLU A 252 -18.63 -29.68 18.94
C GLU A 252 -17.52 -29.04 19.80
N LEU A 253 -16.52 -29.83 20.21
CA LEU A 253 -15.35 -29.31 20.92
C LEU A 253 -14.50 -28.38 20.05
N VAL A 254 -14.38 -28.68 18.75
CA VAL A 254 -13.66 -27.81 17.81
C VAL A 254 -14.45 -26.52 17.57
N THR A 255 -15.77 -26.57 17.40
CA THR A 255 -16.60 -25.36 17.28
C THR A 255 -16.52 -24.48 18.52
N LEU A 256 -16.62 -25.06 19.72
CA LEU A 256 -16.52 -24.31 20.98
C LEU A 256 -15.14 -23.67 21.18
N LYS A 257 -14.08 -24.34 20.75
CA LYS A 257 -12.71 -23.78 20.79
C LYS A 257 -12.55 -22.64 19.79
N ALA A 258 -13.11 -22.79 18.59
CA ALA A 258 -13.06 -21.75 17.56
C ALA A 258 -13.88 -20.51 17.96
N GLU A 259 -15.06 -20.69 18.56
CA GLU A 259 -15.86 -19.60 19.10
C GLU A 259 -15.10 -18.83 20.20
N ARG A 260 -14.49 -19.55 21.15
CA ARG A 260 -13.69 -18.90 22.20
C ARG A 260 -12.45 -18.18 21.68
N ALA A 261 -11.83 -18.68 20.61
CA ALA A 261 -10.69 -18.02 19.97
C ALA A 261 -11.13 -16.73 19.28
N ALA A 262 -12.26 -16.77 18.56
CA ALA A 262 -12.86 -15.59 17.93
C ALA A 262 -13.25 -14.51 18.96
N ASP A 263 -13.89 -14.91 20.07
CA ASP A 263 -14.24 -14.00 21.17
C ASP A 263 -12.98 -13.35 21.79
N ALA A 264 -11.89 -14.12 21.93
CA ALA A 264 -10.62 -13.61 22.45
C ALA A 264 -9.93 -12.64 21.50
N ALA A 265 -9.97 -12.90 20.19
CA ALA A 265 -9.45 -12.01 19.16
C ALA A 265 -10.24 -10.68 19.12
N GLU A 266 -11.57 -10.74 19.16
CA GLU A 266 -12.43 -9.54 19.20
C GLU A 266 -12.16 -8.69 20.46
N MET A 267 -12.01 -9.33 21.63
CA MET A 267 -11.63 -8.62 22.85
C MET A 267 -10.24 -7.97 22.75
N GLN A 268 -9.28 -8.64 22.11
CA GLN A 268 -7.93 -8.10 21.91
C GLN A 268 -7.95 -6.90 20.96
N ASP A 269 -8.68 -6.98 19.85
CA ASP A 269 -8.85 -5.86 18.90
C ASP A 269 -9.50 -4.64 19.58
N ILE A 270 -10.55 -4.85 20.38
CA ILE A 270 -11.18 -3.79 21.17
C ILE A 270 -10.18 -3.18 22.16
N LEU A 271 -9.37 -3.99 22.83
CA LEU A 271 -8.35 -3.50 23.75
C LEU A 271 -7.26 -2.72 23.02
N ASP A 272 -6.83 -3.15 21.84
CA ASP A 272 -5.83 -2.48 21.04
C ASP A 272 -6.34 -1.14 20.49
N GLU A 273 -7.64 -1.02 20.17
CA GLU A 273 -8.30 0.23 19.78
C GLU A 273 -8.50 1.20 20.97
N LEU A 274 -8.78 0.67 22.17
CA LEU A 274 -8.96 1.47 23.39
C LEU A 274 -7.63 1.90 24.04
N THR A 275 -6.56 1.13 23.88
CA THR A 275 -5.22 1.40 24.43
C THR A 275 -4.67 2.80 24.05
N PRO A 276 -4.69 3.25 22.79
CA PRO A 276 -4.23 4.58 22.41
C PRO A 276 -5.14 5.70 22.94
N LEU A 277 -6.44 5.46 23.12
CA LEU A 277 -7.36 6.44 23.70
C LEU A 277 -7.11 6.67 25.20
N VAL A 278 -6.73 5.62 25.93
CA VAL A 278 -6.37 5.68 27.35
C VAL A 278 -4.94 6.21 27.55
N SER A 279 -4.05 5.96 26.60
CA SER A 279 -2.63 6.38 26.67
C SER A 279 -2.40 7.81 26.15
N GLY A 280 -3.24 8.29 25.22
CA GLY A 280 -3.20 9.66 24.67
C GLY A 280 -3.63 10.75 25.67
N ASP A 281 -4.34 10.40 26.73
CA ASP A 281 -4.75 11.33 27.80
C ASP A 281 -3.61 11.64 28.81
N ASN A 282 -2.50 10.88 28.78
CA ASN A 282 -1.33 11.12 29.63
C ASN A 282 -0.24 12.00 28.99
N ALA A 283 -0.41 12.44 27.73
CA ALA A 283 0.56 13.28 27.04
C ALA A 283 0.23 14.79 27.12
N ASN A 284 -0.84 15.17 27.82
CA ASN A 284 -1.32 16.56 27.91
C ASN A 284 -1.57 17.05 29.36
N ALA A 285 -0.89 16.47 30.35
CA ALA A 285 -0.90 16.91 31.75
C ALA A 285 0.50 17.33 32.22
#